data_AF-A0A2M8DVL3-F1
#
_entry.id   AF-A0A2M8DVL3-F1
#
_cell.length_a   1.000
_cell.length_b   1.000
_cell.length_c   1.000
_cell.angle_alpha   90.00
_cell.angle_beta   90.00
_cell.angle_gamma   90.00
#
_symmetry.space_group_name_H-M   'P 1'
#
loop_
_entity.id
_entity.type
_entity.pdbx_description
1 polymer ?
#
loop_
_entity_poly.entity_id
_entity_poly.type
_entity_poly.pdbx_seq_one_letter_code
_entity_poly.pdbx_strand_id
1 'polypeptide(L)'
;MIPTPSSGEPHPLTLTSKTAAIWLDKPDSSIRRDCRSGKYPGAIKGAEGWVIPLIALPATVQQRYMEERSPAQVAAPPVILPALPDMPLLDADALHLAYRRAPVKSKERADKLAAAVVDFEDLRAAGMSKGNAAAQIKGVYQVDNATLWRARSRIEGQPIELWAALLLPRYKGRAAEAELTPAAWDWIKSYYLNTSETPACVVIKEAKKEGRTRGWIFPSDKTITRRINALPATQYLLGRKGIEAFDASYPAAERDYLSYALHDTWVSDGRNFDVFCMWPDGTIARPFIVAWVDMRTRKIL
;
A
#
# COMPACT_ATOMS: atom_id res chain seq x y z
N MET A 1 -9.56 56.48 20.88
CA MET A 1 -10.57 56.61 19.80
C MET A 1 -10.71 55.26 19.15
N ILE A 2 -11.80 54.56 19.46
CA ILE A 2 -12.18 53.26 18.88
C ILE A 2 -13.66 53.45 18.48
N PRO A 3 -14.06 53.05 17.26
CA PRO A 3 -15.22 53.60 16.59
C PRO A 3 -16.54 53.17 17.24
N THR A 4 -17.47 54.12 17.31
CA THR A 4 -18.90 53.85 17.54
C THR A 4 -19.44 52.91 16.47
N PRO A 5 -20.03 51.75 16.81
CA PRO A 5 -20.69 50.91 15.83
C PRO A 5 -22.02 51.55 15.41
N SER A 6 -22.10 51.72 14.10
CA SER A 6 -23.29 52.03 13.31
C SER A 6 -24.48 51.12 13.66
N SER A 7 -25.65 51.73 13.60
CA SER A 7 -26.99 51.15 13.59
C SER A 7 -27.12 49.85 12.80
N GLY A 8 -27.79 48.84 13.38
CA GLY A 8 -28.71 48.00 12.61
C GLY A 8 -28.47 46.48 12.55
N GLU A 9 -27.48 45.91 13.25
CA GLU A 9 -27.30 44.45 13.25
C GLU A 9 -27.68 43.82 14.60
N PRO A 10 -28.60 42.83 14.65
CA PRO A 10 -28.85 42.08 15.87
C PRO A 10 -27.61 41.27 16.23
N HIS A 11 -26.88 41.69 17.27
CA HIS A 11 -25.80 40.91 17.85
C HIS A 11 -26.31 39.49 18.22
N PRO A 12 -25.50 38.43 18.02
CA PRO A 12 -25.98 37.05 17.98
C PRO A 12 -26.52 36.46 19.29
N LEU A 13 -26.59 37.21 20.40
CA LEU A 13 -27.20 36.78 21.67
C LEU A 13 -27.83 38.00 22.39
N THR A 14 -29.14 38.21 22.19
CA THR A 14 -29.91 39.26 22.91
C THR A 14 -30.94 38.65 23.85
N LEU A 15 -31.20 39.32 24.97
CA LEU A 15 -32.15 38.90 26.01
C LEU A 15 -33.27 39.93 26.19
N THR A 16 -34.50 39.47 26.45
CA THR A 16 -35.62 40.36 26.79
C THR A 16 -35.52 40.84 28.25
N SER A 17 -36.16 41.97 28.58
CA SER A 17 -36.15 42.52 29.95
C SER A 17 -36.68 41.54 31.00
N LYS A 18 -37.67 40.71 30.62
CA LYS A 18 -38.22 39.65 31.47
C LYS A 18 -37.21 38.53 31.73
N THR A 19 -36.49 38.09 30.70
CA THR A 19 -35.46 37.07 30.86
C THR A 19 -34.29 37.62 31.67
N ALA A 20 -33.84 38.85 31.40
CA ALA A 20 -32.77 39.50 32.15
C ALA A 20 -33.12 39.72 33.64
N ALA A 21 -34.40 39.97 33.95
CA ALA A 21 -34.89 40.10 35.33
C ALA A 21 -34.70 38.82 36.15
N ILE A 22 -34.93 37.66 35.52
CA ILE A 22 -34.71 36.33 36.13
C ILE A 22 -33.23 36.12 36.44
N TRP A 23 -32.35 36.42 35.47
CA TRP A 23 -30.91 36.22 35.62
C TRP A 23 -30.24 37.16 36.62
N LEU A 24 -30.78 38.37 36.77
CA LEU A 24 -30.28 39.39 37.70
C LEU A 24 -30.94 39.34 39.08
N ASP A 25 -31.90 38.43 39.28
CA ASP A 25 -32.73 38.31 40.48
C ASP A 25 -33.32 39.66 40.92
N LYS A 26 -33.91 40.37 39.95
CA LYS A 26 -34.49 41.71 40.13
C LYS A 26 -35.87 41.80 39.50
N PRO A 27 -36.77 42.64 40.04
CA PRO A 27 -38.06 42.86 39.41
C PRO A 27 -37.89 43.53 38.03
N ASP A 28 -38.69 43.12 37.05
CA ASP A 28 -38.69 43.64 35.67
C ASP A 28 -38.83 45.18 35.63
N SER A 29 -39.53 45.78 36.60
CA SER A 29 -39.64 47.24 36.75
C SER A 29 -38.28 47.93 36.97
N SER A 30 -37.37 47.31 37.74
CA SER A 30 -36.02 47.83 37.98
C SER A 30 -35.15 47.69 36.73
N ILE A 31 -35.30 46.60 35.97
CA ILE A 31 -34.54 46.40 34.73
C ILE A 31 -34.97 47.41 33.67
N ARG A 32 -36.27 47.66 33.52
CA ARG A 32 -36.79 48.69 32.60
C ARG A 32 -36.32 50.10 32.98
N ARG A 33 -36.21 50.40 34.28
CA ARG A 33 -35.65 51.66 34.78
C ARG A 33 -34.15 51.77 34.46
N ASP A 34 -33.40 50.71 34.70
CA ASP A 34 -31.97 50.66 34.44
C ASP A 34 -31.66 50.80 32.94
N CYS A 35 -32.49 50.22 32.05
CA CYS A 35 -32.41 50.44 30.60
C CYS A 35 -32.71 51.90 30.22
N ARG A 36 -33.73 52.54 30.81
CA ARG A 36 -34.04 53.97 30.58
C ARG A 36 -32.92 54.89 31.05
N SER A 37 -32.22 54.52 32.12
CA SER A 37 -31.08 55.27 32.64
C SER A 37 -29.78 55.07 31.84
N GLY A 38 -29.78 54.22 30.81
CA GLY A 38 -28.62 53.97 29.96
C GLY A 38 -27.57 53.05 30.58
N LYS A 39 -27.89 52.33 31.66
CA LYS A 39 -26.94 51.46 32.38
C LYS A 39 -26.47 50.26 31.55
N TYR A 40 -27.28 49.82 30.59
CA TYR A 40 -26.96 48.71 29.69
C TYR A 40 -26.71 49.25 28.27
N PRO A 41 -25.44 49.37 27.83
CA PRO A 41 -25.12 49.89 26.51
C PRO A 41 -25.68 48.98 25.40
N GLY A 42 -26.33 49.58 24.40
CA GLY A 42 -26.95 48.85 23.28
C GLY A 42 -28.33 48.26 23.58
N ALA A 43 -28.96 48.59 24.72
CA ALA A 43 -30.34 48.21 24.98
C ALA A 43 -31.32 49.01 24.11
N ILE A 44 -32.23 48.32 23.42
CA ILE A 44 -33.22 48.93 22.51
C ILE A 44 -34.63 48.61 23.00
N LYS A 45 -35.55 49.56 22.86
CA LYS A 45 -36.96 49.34 23.20
C LYS A 45 -37.66 48.60 22.05
N GLY A 46 -38.05 47.34 22.28
CA GLY A 46 -38.81 46.51 21.35
C GLY A 46 -40.30 46.48 21.66
N ALA A 47 -41.05 45.68 20.88
CA ALA A 47 -42.51 45.57 20.97
C ALA A 47 -43.00 44.92 22.30
N GLU A 48 -42.26 43.96 22.85
CA GLU A 48 -42.65 43.22 24.08
C GLU A 48 -41.86 43.62 25.34
N GLY A 49 -40.95 44.60 25.24
CA GLY A 49 -40.07 45.01 26.32
C GLY A 49 -38.73 45.56 25.83
N TRP A 50 -37.78 45.77 26.75
CA TRP A 50 -36.42 46.13 26.36
C TRP A 50 -35.65 44.89 25.91
N VAL A 51 -34.91 45.01 24.81
CA VAL A 51 -33.96 44.01 24.32
C VAL A 51 -32.58 44.46 24.73
N ILE A 52 -31.88 43.62 25.51
CA ILE A 52 -30.59 43.92 26.12
C ILE A 52 -29.55 42.96 25.52
N PRO A 53 -28.42 43.46 24.97
CA PRO A 53 -27.31 42.61 24.56
C PRO A 53 -26.73 41.85 25.75
N LEU A 54 -26.41 40.56 25.60
CA LEU A 54 -25.85 39.75 26.68
C LEU A 54 -24.55 40.37 27.25
N ILE A 55 -23.73 40.98 26.39
CA ILE A 55 -22.46 41.64 26.75
C ILE A 55 -22.63 42.86 27.67
N ALA A 56 -23.84 43.45 27.70
CA ALA A 56 -24.15 44.60 28.55
C ALA A 56 -24.49 44.18 29.99
N LEU A 57 -24.79 42.91 30.24
CA LEU A 57 -25.11 42.40 31.58
C LEU A 57 -23.82 42.15 32.41
N PRO A 58 -23.88 42.08 33.75
CA PRO A 58 -22.72 41.77 34.58
C PRO A 58 -22.06 40.44 34.20
N ALA A 59 -20.73 40.35 34.32
CA ALA A 59 -19.95 39.17 33.94
C ALA A 59 -20.43 37.87 34.61
N THR A 60 -20.95 37.97 35.85
CA THR A 60 -21.54 36.84 36.57
C THR A 60 -22.78 36.26 35.88
N VAL A 61 -23.60 37.12 35.27
CA VAL A 61 -24.78 36.70 34.50
C VAL A 61 -24.37 36.16 33.13
N GLN A 62 -23.37 36.77 32.50
CA GLN A 62 -22.81 36.26 31.24
C GLN A 62 -22.25 34.85 31.41
N GLN A 63 -21.51 34.60 32.49
CA GLN A 63 -20.97 33.27 32.82
C GLN A 63 -22.07 32.25 33.03
N ARG A 64 -23.08 32.54 33.88
CA ARG A 64 -24.20 31.61 34.10
C ARG A 64 -25.01 31.34 32.84
N TYR A 65 -25.23 32.36 32.03
CA TYR A 65 -25.92 32.21 30.75
C TYR A 65 -25.12 31.36 29.75
N MET A 66 -23.79 31.54 29.72
CA MET A 66 -22.89 30.71 28.94
C MET A 66 -22.74 29.31 29.51
N GLU A 67 -22.89 29.08 30.81
CA GLU A 67 -22.85 27.75 31.44
C GLU A 67 -24.12 26.94 31.14
N GLU A 68 -25.30 27.55 31.24
CA GLU A 68 -26.57 26.88 30.86
C GLU A 68 -26.67 26.62 29.36
N ARG A 69 -26.03 27.46 28.53
CA ARG A 69 -26.05 27.35 27.07
C ARG A 69 -24.81 26.72 26.48
N SER A 70 -23.75 26.53 27.28
CA SER A 70 -22.63 25.65 26.97
C SER A 70 -23.27 24.28 26.88
N PRO A 71 -23.35 23.70 25.68
CA PRO A 71 -23.86 22.37 25.64
C PRO A 71 -22.87 21.52 26.44
N ALA A 72 -23.41 20.51 27.11
CA ALA A 72 -22.71 19.24 27.29
C ALA A 72 -22.34 18.59 25.92
N GLN A 73 -21.93 19.38 24.92
CA GLN A 73 -21.48 19.07 23.57
C GLN A 73 -20.26 19.94 23.19
N VAL A 74 -19.17 19.85 23.94
CA VAL A 74 -17.81 20.01 23.37
C VAL A 74 -16.83 18.96 23.93
N ALA A 75 -17.17 18.25 25.00
CA ALA A 75 -16.74 16.87 25.13
C ALA A 75 -17.69 16.01 24.28
N ALA A 76 -17.50 16.02 22.96
CA ALA A 76 -17.69 14.76 22.27
C ALA A 76 -16.87 13.75 23.08
N PRO A 77 -17.41 12.58 23.49
CA PRO A 77 -16.52 11.46 23.81
C PRO A 77 -15.48 11.42 22.69
N PRO A 78 -14.22 10.97 22.93
CA PRO A 78 -13.37 10.65 21.79
C PRO A 78 -14.25 9.92 20.80
N VAL A 79 -14.15 10.29 19.52
CA VAL A 79 -14.65 9.40 18.47
C VAL A 79 -13.82 8.14 18.67
N ILE A 80 -14.26 7.29 19.60
CA ILE A 80 -14.24 5.88 19.48
C ILE A 80 -15.08 5.75 18.23
N LEU A 81 -14.38 5.72 17.08
CA LEU A 81 -14.87 4.97 15.93
C LEU A 81 -15.56 3.78 16.57
N PRO A 82 -16.89 3.62 16.43
CA PRO A 82 -17.62 2.60 17.14
C PRO A 82 -16.75 1.37 17.05
N ALA A 83 -16.27 0.87 18.21
CA ALA A 83 -15.34 -0.24 18.23
C ALA A 83 -15.95 -1.22 17.24
N LEU A 84 -15.22 -1.44 16.14
CA LEU A 84 -15.74 -2.15 14.98
C LEU A 84 -16.51 -3.31 15.58
N PRO A 85 -17.83 -3.45 15.29
CA PRO A 85 -18.64 -4.47 15.96
C PRO A 85 -17.80 -5.73 16.01
N ASP A 86 -17.73 -6.41 17.17
CA ASP A 86 -17.02 -7.67 17.35
C ASP A 86 -17.63 -8.70 16.39
N MET A 87 -17.32 -8.50 15.12
CA MET A 87 -17.74 -9.28 14.00
C MET A 87 -16.81 -10.47 14.06
N PRO A 88 -17.32 -11.69 13.88
CA PRO A 88 -16.46 -12.85 13.74
C PRO A 88 -15.53 -12.56 12.56
N LEU A 89 -14.29 -12.18 12.91
CA LEU A 89 -13.29 -11.69 12.00
C LEU A 89 -12.98 -12.83 11.05
N LEU A 90 -13.53 -12.79 9.84
CA LEU A 90 -12.78 -13.33 8.72
C LEU A 90 -11.46 -12.55 8.78
N ASP A 91 -10.41 -13.16 9.32
CA ASP A 91 -9.14 -12.55 9.70
C ASP A 91 -8.78 -11.37 8.78
N ALA A 92 -8.98 -10.14 9.26
CA ALA A 92 -8.84 -8.93 8.45
C ALA A 92 -7.43 -8.84 7.87
N ASP A 93 -6.44 -9.31 8.64
CA ASP A 93 -5.06 -9.42 8.19
C ASP A 93 -4.93 -10.45 7.06
N ALA A 94 -5.62 -11.59 7.13
CA ALA A 94 -5.67 -12.56 6.04
C ALA A 94 -6.32 -12.00 4.76
N LEU A 95 -7.39 -11.21 4.88
CA LEU A 95 -8.03 -10.54 3.74
C LEU A 95 -7.10 -9.50 3.11
N HIS A 96 -6.46 -8.65 3.92
CA HIS A 96 -5.48 -7.68 3.44
C HIS A 96 -4.26 -8.36 2.81
N LEU A 97 -3.77 -9.45 3.40
CA LEU A 97 -2.67 -10.24 2.84
C LEU A 97 -3.06 -10.87 1.49
N ALA A 98 -4.27 -11.44 1.39
CA ALA A 98 -4.78 -11.99 0.14
C ALA A 98 -4.88 -10.91 -0.95
N TYR A 99 -5.38 -9.71 -0.59
CA TYR A 99 -5.41 -8.56 -1.49
C TYR A 99 -3.99 -8.11 -1.88
N ARG A 100 -3.05 -8.02 -0.95
CA ARG A 100 -1.64 -7.65 -1.22
C ARG A 100 -0.96 -8.64 -2.18
N ARG A 101 -1.24 -9.94 -2.05
CA ARG A 101 -0.70 -11.00 -2.93
C ARG A 101 -1.37 -11.08 -4.30
N ALA A 102 -2.54 -10.47 -4.47
CA ALA A 102 -3.29 -10.57 -5.71
C ALA A 102 -2.56 -9.91 -6.90
N PRO A 103 -2.78 -10.38 -8.14
CA PRO A 103 -2.28 -9.70 -9.33
C PRO A 103 -2.81 -8.27 -9.45
N VAL A 104 -2.02 -7.36 -10.02
CA VAL A 104 -2.37 -5.93 -10.17
C VAL A 104 -3.73 -5.73 -10.82
N LYS A 105 -4.00 -6.40 -11.96
CA LYS A 105 -5.30 -6.34 -12.65
C LYS A 105 -6.49 -6.77 -11.79
N SER A 106 -6.28 -7.71 -10.86
CA SER A 106 -7.32 -8.17 -9.94
C SER A 106 -7.60 -7.13 -8.86
N LYS A 107 -6.57 -6.42 -8.38
CA LYS A 107 -6.71 -5.31 -7.43
C LYS A 107 -7.43 -4.14 -8.07
N GLU A 108 -6.96 -3.67 -9.23
CA GLU A 108 -7.58 -2.57 -9.98
C GLU A 108 -9.08 -2.80 -10.22
N ARG A 109 -9.46 -4.04 -10.58
CA ARG A 109 -10.87 -4.40 -10.76
C ARG A 109 -11.65 -4.36 -9.44
N ALA A 110 -11.05 -4.81 -8.33
CA ALA A 110 -11.68 -4.80 -7.02
C ALA A 110 -11.84 -3.37 -6.48
N ASP A 111 -10.82 -2.53 -6.63
CA ASP A 111 -10.82 -1.12 -6.23
C ASP A 111 -11.85 -0.33 -7.02
N LYS A 112 -11.88 -0.52 -8.34
CA LYS A 112 -12.90 0.08 -9.22
C LYS A 112 -14.31 -0.30 -8.78
N LEU A 113 -14.52 -1.56 -8.39
CA LEU A 113 -15.81 -2.04 -7.93
C LEU A 113 -16.16 -1.50 -6.53
N ALA A 114 -15.19 -1.37 -5.64
CA ALA A 114 -15.36 -0.77 -4.33
C ALA A 114 -15.75 0.72 -4.45
N ALA A 115 -15.02 1.49 -5.26
CA ALA A 115 -15.33 2.89 -5.56
C ALA A 115 -16.73 3.05 -6.17
N ALA A 116 -17.11 2.19 -7.11
CA ALA A 116 -18.45 2.20 -7.69
C ALA A 116 -19.57 1.95 -6.65
N VAL A 117 -19.30 1.20 -5.59
CA VAL A 117 -20.27 1.01 -4.50
C VAL A 117 -20.29 2.21 -3.56
N VAL A 118 -19.15 2.81 -3.25
CA VAL A 118 -19.08 4.05 -2.44
C VAL A 118 -19.91 5.15 -3.10
N ASP A 119 -19.61 5.47 -4.37
CA ASP A 119 -20.33 6.50 -5.12
C ASP A 119 -21.84 6.19 -5.23
N PHE A 120 -22.20 4.90 -5.31
CA PHE A 120 -23.60 4.50 -5.31
C PHE A 120 -24.31 4.84 -3.99
N GLU A 121 -23.67 4.57 -2.84
CA GLU A 121 -24.23 4.91 -1.53
C GLU A 121 -24.29 6.43 -1.33
N ASP A 122 -23.30 7.19 -1.83
CA ASP A 122 -23.29 8.65 -1.77
C ASP A 122 -24.45 9.26 -2.58
N LEU A 123 -24.69 8.76 -3.79
CA LEU A 123 -25.85 9.16 -4.61
C LEU A 123 -27.18 8.81 -3.92
N ARG A 124 -27.24 7.68 -3.22
CA ARG A 124 -28.41 7.29 -2.43
C ARG A 124 -28.63 8.21 -1.23
N ALA A 125 -27.56 8.60 -0.53
CA ALA A 125 -27.60 9.54 0.58
C ALA A 125 -28.02 10.95 0.12
N ALA A 126 -27.64 11.35 -1.09
CA ALA A 126 -28.09 12.58 -1.74
C ALA A 126 -29.58 12.56 -2.18
N GLY A 127 -30.32 11.48 -1.91
CA GLY A 127 -31.75 11.36 -2.20
C GLY A 127 -32.09 10.82 -3.60
N MET A 128 -31.09 10.39 -4.38
CA MET A 128 -31.34 9.84 -5.72
C MET A 128 -32.05 8.48 -5.66
N SER A 129 -32.95 8.22 -6.60
CA SER A 129 -33.62 6.92 -6.71
C SER A 129 -32.62 5.80 -7.04
N LYS A 130 -32.89 4.58 -6.55
CA LYS A 130 -32.02 3.41 -6.77
C LYS A 130 -31.73 3.15 -8.25
N GLY A 131 -32.72 3.34 -9.12
CA GLY A 131 -32.59 3.14 -10.56
C GLY A 131 -31.67 4.17 -11.22
N ASN A 132 -31.85 5.45 -10.88
CA ASN A 132 -31.06 6.54 -11.46
C ASN A 132 -29.60 6.48 -10.98
N ALA A 133 -29.38 6.21 -9.69
CA ALA A 133 -28.04 6.03 -9.14
C ALA A 133 -27.30 4.86 -9.83
N ALA A 134 -27.97 3.71 -10.01
CA ALA A 134 -27.38 2.57 -10.70
C ALA A 134 -27.06 2.88 -12.19
N ALA A 135 -27.94 3.63 -12.88
CA ALA A 135 -27.71 4.05 -14.26
C ALA A 135 -26.49 4.99 -14.39
N GLN A 136 -26.32 5.92 -13.44
CA GLN A 136 -25.16 6.82 -13.40
C GLN A 136 -23.86 6.05 -13.14
N ILE A 137 -23.85 5.12 -12.17
CA ILE A 137 -22.69 4.26 -11.88
C ILE A 137 -22.32 3.39 -13.10
N LYS A 138 -23.33 2.85 -13.81
CA LYS A 138 -23.11 2.12 -15.06
C LYS A 138 -22.44 3.00 -16.12
N GLY A 139 -22.81 4.27 -16.23
CA GLY A 139 -22.19 5.23 -17.15
C GLY A 139 -20.73 5.55 -16.81
N VAL A 140 -20.42 5.81 -15.54
CA VAL A 140 -19.08 6.23 -15.08
C VAL A 140 -18.13 5.04 -14.99
N TYR A 141 -18.53 3.97 -14.31
CA TYR A 141 -17.66 2.83 -14.00
C TYR A 141 -17.79 1.69 -15.01
N GLN A 142 -18.77 1.72 -15.92
CA GLN A 142 -19.05 0.61 -16.85
C GLN A 142 -19.29 -0.72 -16.11
N VAL A 143 -19.84 -0.65 -14.89
CA VAL A 143 -20.22 -1.82 -14.08
C VAL A 143 -21.70 -2.10 -14.28
N ASP A 144 -22.05 -3.34 -14.62
CA ASP A 144 -23.45 -3.71 -14.77
C ASP A 144 -24.18 -3.79 -13.41
N ASN A 145 -25.48 -3.46 -13.40
CA ASN A 145 -26.32 -3.49 -12.21
C ASN A 145 -26.26 -4.82 -11.46
N ALA A 146 -26.21 -5.96 -12.17
CA ALA A 146 -26.12 -7.27 -11.54
C ALA A 146 -24.79 -7.45 -10.79
N THR A 147 -23.69 -6.87 -11.30
CA THR A 147 -22.37 -6.89 -10.65
C THR A 147 -22.38 -5.98 -9.43
N LEU A 148 -22.98 -4.79 -9.53
CA LEU A 148 -23.13 -3.85 -8.42
C LEU A 148 -23.92 -4.47 -7.26
N TRP A 149 -25.04 -5.14 -7.55
CA TRP A 149 -25.84 -5.80 -6.51
C TRP A 149 -25.09 -6.95 -5.84
N ARG A 150 -24.40 -7.79 -6.62
CA ARG A 150 -23.54 -8.85 -6.06
C ARG A 150 -22.41 -8.28 -5.20
N ALA A 151 -21.86 -7.14 -5.59
CA ALA A 151 -20.82 -6.46 -4.83
C ALA A 151 -21.36 -5.97 -3.48
N ARG A 152 -22.50 -5.26 -3.49
CA ARG A 152 -23.17 -4.78 -2.27
C ARG A 152 -23.51 -5.93 -1.31
N SER A 153 -24.08 -7.02 -1.80
CA SER A 153 -24.39 -8.18 -0.95
C SER A 153 -23.14 -8.86 -0.37
N ARG A 154 -21.95 -8.71 -0.98
CA ARG A 154 -20.70 -9.29 -0.46
C ARG A 154 -20.06 -8.46 0.64
N ILE A 155 -20.32 -7.16 0.66
CA ILE A 155 -19.70 -6.20 1.59
C ILE A 155 -20.69 -5.70 2.65
N GLU A 156 -21.92 -6.18 2.62
CA GLU A 156 -22.96 -5.84 3.58
C GLU A 156 -22.50 -6.13 5.01
N GLY A 157 -22.59 -5.13 5.88
CA GLY A 157 -22.13 -5.20 7.28
C GLY A 157 -20.62 -5.20 7.46
N GLN A 158 -19.82 -4.95 6.42
CA GLN A 158 -18.36 -4.95 6.49
C GLN A 158 -17.78 -3.53 6.49
N PRO A 159 -16.65 -3.28 7.18
CA PRO A 159 -15.96 -1.99 7.14
C PRO A 159 -15.50 -1.63 5.73
N ILE A 160 -15.56 -0.34 5.39
CA ILE A 160 -15.21 0.18 4.06
C ILE A 160 -13.78 -0.20 3.64
N GLU A 161 -12.87 -0.30 4.62
CA GLU A 161 -11.46 -0.67 4.45
C GLU A 161 -11.29 -2.10 3.89
N LEU A 162 -12.24 -3.00 4.17
CA LEU A 162 -12.21 -4.39 3.71
C LEU A 162 -12.88 -4.59 2.36
N TRP A 163 -13.59 -3.60 1.82
CA TRP A 163 -14.41 -3.77 0.61
C TRP A 163 -13.58 -4.19 -0.60
N ALA A 164 -12.43 -3.55 -0.82
CA ALA A 164 -11.52 -3.92 -1.90
C ALA A 164 -11.02 -5.38 -1.76
N ALA A 165 -10.69 -5.82 -0.55
CA ALA A 165 -10.24 -7.19 -0.30
C ALA A 165 -11.37 -8.22 -0.48
N LEU A 166 -12.59 -7.90 -0.05
CA LEU A 166 -13.76 -8.77 -0.18
C LEU A 166 -14.26 -8.88 -1.62
N LEU A 167 -14.13 -7.81 -2.40
CA LEU A 167 -14.53 -7.74 -3.81
C LEU A 167 -13.48 -8.32 -4.75
N LEU A 168 -12.35 -8.79 -4.23
CA LEU A 168 -11.33 -9.44 -5.03
C LEU A 168 -11.93 -10.64 -5.81
N PRO A 169 -11.62 -10.78 -7.12
CA PRO A 169 -12.09 -11.90 -7.90
C PRO A 169 -11.58 -13.24 -7.35
N ARG A 170 -12.50 -14.09 -6.88
CA ARG A 170 -12.20 -15.42 -6.33
C ARG A 170 -12.05 -16.49 -7.43
N TYR A 171 -11.36 -16.19 -8.52
CA TYR A 171 -11.11 -17.19 -9.55
C TYR A 171 -10.19 -18.26 -8.98
N LYS A 172 -10.73 -19.45 -8.69
CA LYS A 172 -9.91 -20.63 -8.48
C LYS A 172 -9.35 -21.02 -9.85
N GLY A 173 -8.08 -20.71 -10.10
CA GLY A 173 -7.37 -21.27 -11.25
C GLY A 173 -7.48 -22.80 -11.21
N ARG A 174 -7.51 -23.46 -12.37
CA ARG A 174 -7.48 -24.92 -12.45
C ARG A 174 -6.18 -25.40 -11.81
N ALA A 175 -6.26 -25.89 -10.58
CA ALA A 175 -5.12 -26.25 -9.74
C ALA A 175 -4.60 -27.68 -9.99
N ALA A 176 -5.24 -28.44 -10.86
CA ALA A 176 -4.76 -29.77 -11.21
C ALA A 176 -3.46 -29.62 -12.02
N GLU A 177 -2.33 -29.87 -11.36
CA GLU A 177 -1.07 -30.08 -12.05
C GLU A 177 -1.22 -31.24 -13.02
N ALA A 178 -0.80 -31.02 -14.27
CA ALA A 178 -0.85 -32.08 -15.26
C ALA A 178 0.15 -33.18 -14.86
N GLU A 179 -0.32 -34.43 -14.93
CA GLU A 179 0.45 -35.60 -14.52
C GLU A 179 1.71 -35.75 -15.37
N LEU A 180 2.82 -36.04 -14.70
CA LEU A 180 4.10 -36.37 -15.31
C LEU A 180 4.74 -37.44 -14.43
N THR A 181 5.07 -38.59 -15.01
CA THR A 181 5.73 -39.65 -14.26
C THR A 181 7.06 -39.13 -13.68
N PRO A 182 7.35 -39.29 -12.37
CA PRO A 182 8.58 -38.77 -11.76
C PRO A 182 9.85 -39.24 -12.46
N ALA A 183 9.93 -40.51 -12.83
CA ALA A 183 11.06 -41.07 -13.57
C ALA A 183 11.27 -40.39 -14.95
N ALA A 184 10.19 -39.98 -15.62
CA ALA A 184 10.28 -39.23 -16.87
C ALA A 184 10.79 -37.80 -16.64
N TRP A 185 10.41 -37.19 -15.52
CA TRP A 185 10.92 -35.86 -15.14
C TRP A 185 12.41 -35.88 -14.81
N ASP A 186 12.87 -36.89 -14.08
CA ASP A 186 14.29 -37.06 -13.77
C ASP A 186 15.11 -37.32 -15.04
N TRP A 187 14.58 -38.11 -15.97
CA TRP A 187 15.18 -38.29 -17.29
C TRP A 187 15.24 -36.97 -18.07
N ILE A 188 14.16 -36.19 -18.12
CA ILE A 188 14.18 -34.88 -18.80
C ILE A 188 15.24 -33.95 -18.18
N LYS A 189 15.33 -33.88 -16.85
CA LYS A 189 16.32 -33.04 -16.17
C LYS A 189 17.76 -33.48 -16.49
N SER A 190 18.06 -34.78 -16.43
CA SER A 190 19.43 -35.27 -16.67
C SER A 190 19.89 -35.01 -18.10
N TYR A 191 19.00 -35.12 -19.09
CA TYR A 191 19.33 -34.84 -20.48
C TYR A 191 19.26 -33.35 -20.84
N TYR A 192 18.48 -32.53 -20.11
CA TYR A 192 18.38 -31.10 -20.37
C TYR A 192 19.51 -30.28 -19.72
N LEU A 193 19.89 -30.65 -18.49
CA LEU A 193 20.95 -30.02 -17.71
C LEU A 193 22.32 -30.53 -18.17
N ASN A 194 22.67 -30.20 -19.41
CA ASN A 194 23.98 -30.48 -20.01
C ASN A 194 24.64 -29.22 -20.57
N THR A 195 25.97 -29.21 -20.59
CA THR A 195 26.79 -28.07 -21.06
C THR A 195 26.74 -27.88 -22.58
N SER A 196 26.38 -28.91 -23.36
CA SER A 196 26.14 -28.79 -24.81
C SER A 196 24.86 -28.03 -25.15
N GLU A 197 24.12 -27.62 -24.13
CA GLU A 197 22.99 -26.73 -24.22
C GLU A 197 21.82 -27.21 -25.10
N THR A 198 21.56 -28.52 -25.10
CA THR A 198 20.51 -29.13 -25.94
C THR A 198 19.14 -28.43 -25.78
N PRO A 199 18.45 -28.08 -26.88
CA PRO A 199 17.13 -27.44 -26.80
C PRO A 199 16.09 -28.33 -26.12
N ALA A 200 15.22 -27.72 -25.30
CA ALA A 200 14.17 -28.45 -24.57
C ALA A 200 13.24 -29.25 -25.50
N CYS A 201 12.95 -28.75 -26.70
CA CYS A 201 12.10 -29.46 -27.67
C CYS A 201 12.70 -30.81 -28.10
N VAL A 202 14.02 -30.90 -28.23
CA VAL A 202 14.72 -32.14 -28.59
C VAL A 202 14.66 -33.13 -27.43
N VAL A 203 14.97 -32.67 -26.22
CA VAL A 203 14.94 -33.50 -25.01
C VAL A 203 13.52 -34.04 -24.74
N ILE A 204 12.50 -33.20 -24.86
CA ILE A 204 11.09 -33.62 -24.69
C ILE A 204 10.68 -34.66 -25.73
N LYS A 205 11.11 -34.50 -26.99
CA LYS A 205 10.83 -35.45 -28.07
C LYS A 205 11.46 -36.82 -27.76
N GLU A 206 12.72 -36.85 -27.36
CA GLU A 206 13.40 -38.10 -27.00
C GLU A 206 12.82 -38.73 -25.72
N ALA A 207 12.47 -37.93 -24.71
CA ALA A 207 11.82 -38.41 -23.49
C ALA A 207 10.49 -39.12 -23.80
N LYS A 208 9.68 -38.56 -24.69
CA LYS A 208 8.42 -39.19 -25.13
C LYS A 208 8.65 -40.47 -25.92
N LYS A 209 9.73 -40.54 -26.71
CA LYS A 209 10.10 -41.76 -27.44
C LYS A 209 10.45 -42.88 -26.46
N GLU A 210 11.28 -42.58 -25.46
CA GLU A 210 11.65 -43.52 -24.40
C GLU A 210 10.45 -43.92 -23.53
N GLY A 211 9.58 -42.95 -23.26
CA GLY A 211 8.38 -43.17 -22.47
C GLY A 211 7.35 -44.10 -23.09
N ARG A 212 7.35 -44.28 -24.41
CA ARG A 212 6.51 -45.32 -25.08
C ARG A 212 6.90 -46.72 -24.63
N THR A 213 8.18 -46.97 -24.41
CA THR A 213 8.69 -48.27 -23.95
C THR A 213 8.48 -48.45 -22.46
N ARG A 214 8.62 -47.37 -21.67
CA ARG A 214 8.58 -47.40 -20.20
C ARG A 214 7.22 -47.12 -19.57
N GLY A 215 6.20 -46.84 -20.39
CA GLY A 215 4.85 -46.52 -19.90
C GLY A 215 4.77 -45.17 -19.16
N TRP A 216 5.58 -44.19 -19.54
CA TRP A 216 5.59 -42.88 -18.89
C TRP A 216 4.45 -41.98 -19.39
N ILE A 217 3.86 -41.23 -18.46
CA ILE A 217 2.80 -40.25 -18.71
C ILE A 217 3.46 -38.88 -18.83
N PHE A 218 3.08 -38.13 -19.88
CA PHE A 218 3.57 -36.78 -20.14
C PHE A 218 2.42 -35.78 -20.26
N PRO A 219 2.58 -34.56 -19.72
CA PRO A 219 1.67 -33.46 -20.00
C PRO A 219 2.02 -32.84 -21.37
N SER A 220 1.37 -31.72 -21.70
CA SER A 220 1.70 -30.99 -22.94
C SER A 220 3.14 -30.46 -22.93
N ASP A 221 3.74 -30.32 -24.12
CA ASP A 221 5.12 -29.84 -24.26
C ASP A 221 5.31 -28.46 -23.63
N LYS A 222 4.32 -27.59 -23.79
CA LYS A 222 4.28 -26.27 -23.13
C LYS A 222 4.36 -26.39 -21.61
N THR A 223 3.71 -27.40 -21.02
CA THR A 223 3.74 -27.63 -19.56
C THR A 223 5.12 -28.10 -19.12
N ILE A 224 5.74 -29.01 -19.87
CA ILE A 224 7.10 -29.51 -19.57
C ILE A 224 8.10 -28.35 -19.69
N THR A 225 8.08 -27.59 -20.78
CA THR A 225 8.94 -26.41 -20.97
C THR A 225 8.75 -25.39 -19.86
N ARG A 226 7.50 -25.14 -19.42
CA ARG A 226 7.23 -24.27 -18.27
C ARG A 226 7.87 -24.81 -16.98
N ARG A 227 7.79 -26.12 -16.73
CA ARG A 227 8.45 -26.76 -15.58
C ARG A 227 9.97 -26.66 -15.65
N ILE A 228 10.55 -26.82 -16.84
CA ILE A 228 11.99 -26.64 -17.09
C ILE A 228 12.41 -25.20 -16.79
N ASN A 229 11.66 -24.21 -17.29
CA ASN A 229 11.95 -22.80 -17.06
C ASN A 229 11.74 -22.37 -15.60
N ALA A 230 11.00 -23.15 -14.81
CA ALA A 230 10.79 -22.92 -13.39
C ALA A 230 11.87 -23.59 -12.51
N LEU A 231 12.85 -24.29 -13.10
CA LEU A 231 13.98 -24.84 -12.35
C LEU A 231 14.77 -23.69 -11.67
N PRO A 232 15.36 -23.94 -10.49
CA PRO A 232 16.20 -22.96 -9.82
C PRO A 232 17.33 -22.47 -10.74
N ALA A 233 17.57 -21.16 -10.73
CA ALA A 233 18.63 -20.54 -11.54
C ALA A 233 20.01 -21.18 -11.29
N THR A 234 20.27 -21.64 -10.06
CA THR A 234 21.49 -22.35 -9.67
C THR A 234 21.64 -23.70 -10.39
N GLN A 235 20.57 -24.50 -10.47
CA GLN A 235 20.57 -25.77 -11.20
C GLN A 235 20.75 -25.54 -12.70
N TYR A 236 20.10 -24.51 -13.24
CA TYR A 236 20.29 -24.12 -14.63
C TYR A 236 21.75 -23.74 -14.89
N LEU A 237 22.33 -22.84 -14.08
CA LEU A 237 23.69 -22.36 -14.25
C LEU A 237 24.71 -23.50 -14.16
N LEU A 238 24.63 -24.31 -13.11
CA LEU A 238 25.52 -25.45 -12.92
C LEU A 238 25.39 -26.48 -14.06
N GLY A 239 24.15 -26.85 -14.42
CA GLY A 239 23.91 -27.89 -15.41
C GLY A 239 24.13 -27.46 -16.86
N ARG A 240 23.91 -26.19 -17.19
CA ARG A 240 23.95 -25.67 -18.57
C ARG A 240 25.23 -24.90 -18.88
N LYS A 241 25.81 -24.21 -17.89
CA LYS A 241 27.00 -23.38 -18.06
C LYS A 241 28.24 -23.97 -17.39
N GLY A 242 28.07 -24.94 -16.50
CA GLY A 242 29.16 -25.62 -15.81
C GLY A 242 29.54 -24.97 -14.48
N ILE A 243 30.52 -25.59 -13.81
CA ILE A 243 30.95 -25.20 -12.46
C ILE A 243 31.62 -23.83 -12.44
N GLU A 244 32.43 -23.47 -13.44
CA GLU A 244 33.13 -22.18 -13.48
C GLU A 244 32.16 -21.00 -13.57
N ALA A 245 31.12 -21.12 -14.39
CA ALA A 245 30.08 -20.09 -14.50
C ALA A 245 29.24 -20.02 -13.21
N PHE A 246 29.04 -21.15 -12.54
CA PHE A 246 28.39 -21.19 -11.24
C PHE A 246 29.22 -20.47 -10.17
N ASP A 247 30.51 -20.77 -10.08
CA ASP A 247 31.43 -20.13 -9.13
C ASP A 247 31.56 -18.62 -9.40
N ALA A 248 31.62 -18.22 -10.67
CA ALA A 248 31.67 -16.82 -11.08
C ALA A 248 30.37 -16.04 -10.79
N SER A 249 29.24 -16.72 -10.53
CA SER A 249 27.99 -16.05 -10.14
C SER A 249 27.97 -15.58 -8.70
N TYR A 250 28.86 -16.11 -7.86
CA TYR A 250 29.02 -15.59 -6.51
C TYR A 250 29.70 -14.23 -6.56
N PRO A 251 29.27 -13.26 -5.72
CA PRO A 251 29.96 -11.99 -5.59
C PRO A 251 31.44 -12.21 -5.27
N ALA A 252 32.31 -11.44 -5.91
CA ALA A 252 33.73 -11.49 -5.62
C ALA A 252 33.98 -11.14 -4.14
N ALA A 253 34.81 -11.94 -3.47
CA ALA A 253 35.18 -11.64 -2.09
C ALA A 253 35.99 -10.33 -2.05
N GLU A 254 35.46 -9.32 -1.36
CA GLU A 254 36.17 -8.08 -1.11
C GLU A 254 37.24 -8.31 -0.03
N ARG A 255 38.46 -7.86 -0.30
CA ARG A 255 39.56 -7.87 0.67
C ARG A 255 39.87 -6.44 1.08
N ASP A 256 39.93 -6.20 2.39
CA ASP A 256 40.41 -4.92 2.92
C ASP A 256 41.93 -4.90 2.93
N TYR A 257 42.52 -4.22 1.93
CA TYR A 257 43.96 -4.07 1.79
C TYR A 257 44.57 -3.06 2.78
N LEU A 258 43.77 -2.20 3.41
CA LEU A 258 44.27 -1.21 4.38
C LEU A 258 44.61 -1.84 5.73
N SER A 259 44.09 -3.03 6.00
CA SER A 259 44.39 -3.82 7.19
C SER A 259 45.87 -4.26 7.28
N TYR A 260 46.56 -4.37 6.14
CA TYR A 260 47.98 -4.74 6.10
C TYR A 260 48.88 -3.53 6.41
N ALA A 261 49.98 -3.76 7.12
CA ALA A 261 51.06 -2.77 7.19
C ALA A 261 51.83 -2.71 5.85
N LEU A 262 52.54 -1.60 5.60
CA LEU A 262 53.35 -1.47 4.38
C LEU A 262 54.49 -2.50 4.40
N HIS A 263 54.69 -3.24 3.31
CA HIS A 263 55.64 -4.35 3.19
C HIS A 263 55.41 -5.54 4.13
N ASP A 264 54.21 -5.67 4.71
CA ASP A 264 53.86 -6.78 5.58
C ASP A 264 53.61 -8.08 4.82
N THR A 265 53.00 -7.99 3.64
CA THR A 265 52.70 -9.16 2.80
C THR A 265 52.89 -8.83 1.33
N TRP A 266 53.64 -9.67 0.63
CA TRP A 266 53.83 -9.59 -0.82
C TRP A 266 53.21 -10.80 -1.51
N VAL A 267 52.64 -10.57 -2.68
CA VAL A 267 52.12 -11.62 -3.55
C VAL A 267 52.97 -11.64 -4.82
N SER A 268 53.48 -12.81 -5.16
CA SER A 268 54.11 -13.04 -6.46
C SER A 268 53.12 -13.66 -7.43
N ASP A 269 53.09 -13.18 -8.67
CA ASP A 269 52.41 -13.86 -9.77
C ASP A 269 53.32 -13.89 -11.00
N GLY A 270 53.20 -14.96 -11.78
CA GLY A 270 54.04 -15.25 -12.94
C GLY A 270 53.19 -15.35 -14.20
N ARG A 271 53.58 -14.64 -15.27
CA ARG A 271 52.85 -14.65 -16.53
C ARG A 271 53.76 -14.81 -17.73
N ASN A 272 53.38 -15.72 -18.63
CA ASN A 272 53.88 -15.75 -20.00
C ASN A 272 53.28 -14.57 -20.76
N PHE A 273 54.12 -13.73 -21.34
CA PHE A 273 53.65 -12.67 -22.22
C PHE A 273 53.33 -13.24 -23.60
N ASP A 274 52.26 -12.73 -24.19
CA ASP A 274 51.80 -13.18 -25.50
C ASP A 274 52.59 -12.57 -26.67
N VAL A 275 53.88 -12.29 -26.47
CA VAL A 275 54.81 -11.75 -27.48
C VAL A 275 56.06 -12.62 -27.56
N PHE A 276 56.60 -12.77 -28.78
CA PHE A 276 57.89 -13.43 -28.98
C PHE A 276 59.02 -12.40 -28.90
N CYS A 277 60.07 -12.72 -28.15
CA CYS A 277 61.26 -11.89 -28.00
C CYS A 277 62.50 -12.68 -28.42
N MET A 278 63.48 -11.97 -28.99
CA MET A 278 64.81 -12.52 -29.24
C MET A 278 65.66 -12.33 -27.97
N TRP A 279 66.16 -13.43 -27.42
CA TRP A 279 67.03 -13.46 -26.26
C TRP A 279 68.48 -13.14 -26.65
N PRO A 280 69.35 -12.76 -25.68
CA PRO A 280 70.76 -12.45 -25.96
C PRO A 280 71.57 -13.58 -26.61
N ASP A 281 71.12 -14.83 -26.48
CA ASP A 281 71.71 -16.02 -27.11
C ASP A 281 71.19 -16.28 -28.54
N GLY A 282 70.30 -15.42 -29.04
CA GLY A 282 69.69 -15.52 -30.37
C GLY A 282 68.43 -16.39 -30.44
N THR A 283 68.00 -17.01 -29.33
CA THR A 283 66.77 -17.81 -29.30
C THR A 283 65.53 -16.91 -29.33
N ILE A 284 64.45 -17.37 -29.99
CA ILE A 284 63.16 -16.66 -30.00
C ILE A 284 62.18 -17.43 -29.13
N ALA A 285 61.76 -16.83 -28.01
CA ALA A 285 60.77 -17.43 -27.12
C ALA A 285 59.92 -16.36 -26.43
N ARG A 286 58.82 -16.80 -25.82
CA ARG A 286 57.95 -15.93 -25.02
C ARG A 286 58.58 -15.68 -23.65
N PRO A 287 58.67 -14.43 -23.17
CA PRO A 287 59.20 -14.17 -21.84
C PRO A 287 58.17 -14.57 -20.78
N PHE A 288 58.65 -15.24 -19.73
CA PHE A 288 57.93 -15.48 -18.49
C PHE A 288 58.46 -14.50 -17.44
N ILE A 289 57.60 -13.62 -16.94
CA ILE A 289 57.98 -12.64 -15.91
C ILE A 289 57.25 -12.99 -14.63
N VAL A 290 57.98 -12.98 -13.52
CA VAL A 290 57.43 -13.02 -12.17
C VAL A 290 57.55 -11.63 -11.57
N ALA A 291 56.45 -11.09 -11.08
CA ALA A 291 56.40 -9.79 -10.41
C ALA A 291 55.97 -9.97 -8.96
N TRP A 292 56.55 -9.18 -8.06
CA TRP A 292 56.15 -9.10 -6.66
C TRP A 292 55.33 -7.84 -6.44
N VAL A 293 54.20 -7.97 -5.75
CA VAL A 293 53.28 -6.86 -5.49
C VAL A 293 53.06 -6.73 -3.99
N ASP A 294 53.25 -5.52 -3.46
CA ASP A 294 52.90 -5.20 -2.07
C ASP A 294 51.37 -5.19 -1.90
N MET A 295 50.85 -5.95 -0.92
CA MET A 295 49.41 -6.13 -0.78
C MET A 295 48.66 -4.86 -0.37
N ARG A 296 49.28 -4.00 0.46
CA ARG A 296 48.65 -2.75 0.92
C ARG A 296 48.54 -1.72 -0.21
N THR A 297 49.64 -1.47 -0.91
CA THR A 297 49.74 -0.39 -1.91
C THR A 297 49.42 -0.83 -3.33
N ARG A 298 49.42 -2.14 -3.59
CA ARG A 298 49.29 -2.73 -4.94
C ARG A 298 50.39 -2.31 -5.92
N LYS A 299 51.50 -1.80 -5.40
CA LYS A 299 52.66 -1.41 -6.21
C LYS A 299 53.51 -2.65 -6.52
N ILE A 300 53.91 -2.78 -7.78
CA ILE A 300 54.91 -3.76 -8.22
C ILE A 300 56.28 -3.29 -7.72
N LEU A 301 57.03 -4.20 -7.11
CA LEU A 301 58.37 -3.98 -6.58
C LEU A 301 59.46 -4.29 -7.61
#